data_AF-A0A958QQZ1-F1
#
_entry.id   AF-A0A958QQZ1-F1
#
_cell.length_a   1.000
_cell.length_b   1.000
_cell.length_c   1.000
_cell.angle_alpha   90.00
_cell.angle_beta   90.00
_cell.angle_gamma   90.00
#
_symmetry.space_group_name_H-M   'P 1'
#
loop_
_entity.id
_entity.type
_entity.pdbx_description
1 polymer ?
#
loop_
_entity_poly.entity_id
_entity_poly.type
_entity_poly.pdbx_seq_one_letter_code
_entity_poly.pdbx_strand_id
1 'polypeptide(L)'
;VMNLKQISVELSKRLVSLFKDGEKGGLPSYRRRHHDFYSRAENQGLHHFFEYFHGDTGEGLGACHQTGWTALVALCIEKMHRHEETP
;
A
#
# COMPACT_ATOMS: atom_id res chain seq x y z
N VAL A 1 -20.41 -2.18 -15.61
CA VAL A 1 -19.26 -1.32 -16.02
C VAL A 1 -19.09 -0.24 -14.97
N MET A 2 -17.87 -0.03 -14.47
CA MET A 2 -17.61 1.00 -13.46
C MET A 2 -17.50 2.38 -14.11
N ASN A 3 -18.04 3.41 -13.47
CA ASN A 3 -17.81 4.79 -13.88
C ASN A 3 -16.44 5.29 -13.39
N LEU A 4 -15.99 6.47 -13.87
CA LEU A 4 -14.69 7.03 -13.52
C LEU A 4 -14.51 7.25 -12.00
N LYS A 5 -15.57 7.61 -11.29
CA LYS A 5 -15.54 7.79 -9.83
C LYS A 5 -15.24 6.47 -9.14
N GLN A 6 -15.98 5.41 -9.50
CA GLN A 6 -15.80 4.05 -9.00
C GLN A 6 -14.40 3.50 -9.33
N ILE A 7 -13.92 3.70 -10.56
CA ILE A 7 -12.57 3.30 -10.96
C ILE A 7 -11.52 4.00 -10.10
N SER A 8 -11.67 5.29 -9.83
CA SER A 8 -10.72 6.04 -9.01
C SER A 8 -10.63 5.51 -7.58
N VAL A 9 -11.74 5.02 -7.02
CA VAL A 9 -11.79 4.39 -5.69
C VAL A 9 -11.09 3.03 -5.71
N GLU A 10 -11.35 2.21 -6.71
CA GLU A 10 -10.69 0.91 -6.84
C GLU A 10 -9.17 1.04 -7.02
N LEU A 11 -8.71 2.05 -7.76
CA LEU A 11 -7.28 2.35 -7.83
C LEU A 11 -6.71 2.76 -6.47
N SER A 12 -7.40 3.61 -5.72
CA SER A 12 -6.99 3.98 -4.36
C SER A 12 -6.93 2.75 -3.43
N LYS A 13 -7.91 1.84 -3.48
CA LYS A 13 -7.89 0.58 -2.71
C LYS A 13 -6.67 -0.28 -3.05
N ARG A 14 -6.35 -0.42 -4.34
CA ARG A 14 -5.17 -1.18 -4.80
C ARG A 14 -3.87 -0.56 -4.31
N LEU A 15 -3.73 0.76 -4.38
CA LEU A 15 -2.53 1.45 -3.89
C LEU A 15 -2.37 1.30 -2.37
N VAL A 16 -3.45 1.44 -1.62
CA VAL A 16 -3.45 1.23 -0.15
C VAL A 16 -3.11 -0.22 0.21
N SER A 17 -3.50 -1.20 -0.62
CA SER A 17 -3.22 -2.61 -0.36
C SER A 17 -1.73 -2.96 -0.32
N LEU A 18 -0.85 -2.14 -0.92
CA LEU A 18 0.61 -2.31 -0.85
C LEU A 18 1.17 -2.17 0.57
N PHE A 19 0.41 -1.52 1.45
CA PHE A 19 0.76 -1.22 2.85
C PHE A 19 -0.08 -2.02 3.85
N LYS A 20 -0.92 -2.94 3.37
CA LYS A 20 -1.71 -3.84 4.23
C LYS A 20 -1.11 -5.24 4.19
N ASP A 21 -1.20 -5.95 5.31
CA ASP A 21 -0.86 -7.37 5.33
C ASP A 21 -1.80 -8.13 4.40
N GLY A 22 -1.21 -8.93 3.52
CA GLY A 22 -1.97 -9.85 2.68
C GLY A 22 -2.38 -11.11 3.44
N GLU A 23 -3.33 -11.87 2.89
CA GLU A 23 -3.85 -13.12 3.47
C GLU A 23 -2.77 -14.18 3.78
N LYS A 24 -1.61 -14.11 3.12
CA LYS A 24 -0.49 -15.05 3.31
C LYS A 24 0.54 -14.60 4.35
N GLY A 25 0.27 -13.50 5.06
CA GLY A 25 1.20 -12.87 5.99
C GLY A 25 2.26 -12.05 5.26
N GLY A 26 2.57 -10.88 5.81
CA GLY A 26 3.62 -10.00 5.31
C GLY A 26 3.14 -8.95 4.30
N LEU A 27 3.77 -7.78 4.38
CA LEU A 27 3.50 -6.64 3.53
C LEU A 27 4.02 -6.88 2.11
N PRO A 28 3.22 -6.66 1.05
CA PRO A 28 3.64 -6.81 -0.35
C PRO A 28 4.96 -6.10 -0.66
N SER A 29 5.14 -4.91 -0.06
CA SER A 29 6.33 -4.07 -0.19
C SER A 29 7.64 -4.74 0.25
N TYR A 30 7.58 -5.75 1.14
CA TYR A 30 8.76 -6.44 1.70
C TYR A 30 8.90 -7.91 1.27
N ARG A 31 8.11 -8.38 0.29
CA ARG A 31 8.01 -9.82 -0.05
C ARG A 31 9.33 -10.50 -0.45
N ARG A 32 10.35 -9.75 -0.87
CA ARG A 32 11.63 -10.32 -1.33
C ARG A 32 12.83 -9.90 -0.50
N ARG A 33 12.92 -8.62 -0.13
CA ARG A 33 13.99 -8.10 0.73
C ARG A 33 13.52 -7.97 2.16
N HIS A 34 14.32 -8.49 3.09
CA HIS A 34 14.10 -8.39 4.54
C HIS A 34 12.83 -9.10 5.07
N HIS A 35 12.30 -10.08 4.32
CA HIS A 35 11.13 -10.87 4.73
C HIS A 35 11.29 -11.38 6.18
N ASP A 36 12.42 -12.01 6.52
CA ASP A 36 12.66 -12.55 7.87
C ASP A 36 12.67 -11.51 8.99
N PHE A 37 12.99 -10.25 8.69
CA PHE A 37 12.92 -9.16 9.67
C PHE A 37 11.46 -8.71 9.86
N TYR A 38 10.73 -8.48 8.77
CA TYR A 38 9.34 -7.98 8.83
C TYR A 38 8.30 -9.06 9.12
N SER A 39 8.65 -10.35 9.02
CA SER A 39 7.79 -11.46 9.46
C SER A 39 7.71 -11.60 10.99
N ARG A 40 8.56 -10.89 11.73
CA ARG A 40 8.57 -10.95 13.20
C ARG A 40 7.41 -10.13 13.78
N ALA A 41 6.77 -10.67 14.82
CA ALA A 41 5.62 -10.02 15.45
C ALA A 41 5.97 -8.63 16.00
N GLU A 42 7.17 -8.46 16.56
CA GLU A 42 7.67 -7.19 17.09
C GLU A 42 7.92 -6.11 16.02
N ASN A 43 8.06 -6.50 14.76
CA ASN A 43 8.31 -5.60 13.62
C ASN A 43 7.04 -5.34 12.80
N GLN A 44 5.90 -5.87 13.22
CA GLN A 44 4.61 -5.55 12.62
C GLN A 44 4.34 -4.05 12.72
N GLY A 45 3.89 -3.44 11.63
CA GLY A 45 3.61 -2.00 11.56
C GLY A 45 4.82 -1.11 11.24
N LEU A 46 6.03 -1.65 11.09
CA LEU A 46 7.19 -0.89 10.60
C LEU A 46 7.11 -0.70 9.07
N HIS A 47 6.47 0.38 8.65
CA HIS A 47 6.30 0.71 7.24
C HIS A 47 7.38 1.66 6.70
N HIS A 48 7.94 1.30 5.56
CA HIS A 48 8.79 2.14 4.75
C HIS A 48 8.00 2.72 3.59
N PHE A 49 8.39 3.93 3.19
CA PHE A 49 7.85 4.61 2.03
C PHE A 49 8.90 4.49 0.93
N PHE A 50 8.66 3.56 0.02
CA PHE A 50 9.53 3.30 -1.12
C PHE A 50 9.30 4.32 -2.24
N GLU A 51 10.32 4.55 -3.06
CA GLU A 51 10.29 5.48 -4.17
C GLU A 51 9.31 5.02 -5.28
N TYR A 52 9.29 3.72 -5.58
CA TYR A 52 8.36 3.10 -6.53
C TYR A 52 8.13 1.62 -6.18
N PHE A 53 7.13 1.01 -6.82
CA PHE A 53 6.71 -0.36 -6.56
C PHE A 53 6.71 -1.21 -7.84
N HIS A 54 7.08 -2.47 -7.73
CA HIS A 54 7.00 -3.42 -8.84
C HIS A 54 5.54 -3.74 -9.17
N GLY A 55 5.14 -3.59 -10.44
CA GLY A 55 3.74 -3.72 -10.87
C GLY A 55 3.10 -5.07 -10.59
N ASP A 56 3.84 -6.17 -10.78
CA ASP A 56 3.29 -7.52 -10.58
C ASP A 56 3.32 -8.01 -9.12
N THR A 57 4.36 -7.64 -8.36
CA THR A 57 4.61 -8.22 -7.02
C THR A 57 4.25 -7.26 -5.88
N GLY A 58 4.20 -5.96 -6.17
CA GLY A 58 4.06 -4.92 -5.16
C GLY A 58 5.34 -4.65 -4.35
N GLU A 59 6.49 -5.21 -4.74
CA GLU A 59 7.75 -4.99 -4.03
C GLU A 59 8.16 -3.51 -4.04
N GLY A 60 8.55 -2.97 -2.89
CA GLY A 60 9.09 -1.62 -2.78
C GLY A 60 10.54 -1.53 -3.26
N LEU A 61 10.82 -0.55 -4.12
CA LEU A 61 12.09 -0.36 -4.82
C LEU A 61 12.61 1.09 -4.66
N GLY A 62 13.89 1.29 -4.97
CA GLY A 62 14.55 2.59 -4.79
C GLY A 62 14.81 2.96 -3.33
N ALA A 63 14.81 4.26 -3.02
CA ALA A 63 14.98 4.75 -1.65
C ALA A 63 13.80 4.32 -0.74
N CYS A 64 14.08 3.81 0.48
CA CYS A 64 13.06 3.27 1.41
C CYS A 64 12.55 4.28 2.46
N HIS A 65 13.08 5.50 2.49
CA HIS A 65 12.66 6.57 3.41
C HIS A 65 12.13 7.79 2.64
N GLN A 66 11.44 7.55 1.54
CA GLN A 66 10.90 8.58 0.66
C GLN A 66 9.48 8.94 1.13
N THR A 67 9.37 9.78 2.15
CA THR A 67 8.11 10.39 2.59
C THR A 67 7.64 11.54 1.67
N GLY A 68 8.05 11.50 0.40
CA GLY A 68 7.61 12.42 -0.64
C GLY A 68 6.26 12.00 -1.22
N TRP A 69 6.21 11.71 -2.53
CA TRP A 69 4.95 11.39 -3.20
C TRP A 69 4.28 10.11 -2.68
N THR A 70 5.03 9.16 -2.13
CA THR A 70 4.45 7.92 -1.58
C THR A 70 3.55 8.20 -0.37
N ALA A 71 3.75 9.32 0.34
CA ALA A 71 2.87 9.76 1.42
C ALA A 71 1.44 10.13 0.94
N LEU A 72 1.25 10.37 -0.37
CA LEU A 72 -0.08 10.61 -0.96
C LEU A 72 -1.02 9.40 -0.84
N VAL A 73 -0.52 8.23 -0.42
CA VAL A 73 -1.38 7.10 -0.01
C VAL A 73 -2.37 7.50 1.09
N ALA A 74 -2.05 8.48 1.95
CA ALA A 74 -2.98 9.00 2.95
C ALA A 74 -4.25 9.62 2.31
N LEU A 75 -4.10 10.31 1.17
CA LEU A 75 -5.25 10.84 0.41
C LEU A 75 -6.08 9.72 -0.23
N CYS A 76 -5.45 8.59 -0.57
CA CYS A 76 -6.18 7.40 -1.03
C CYS A 76 -7.02 6.80 0.11
N ILE A 77 -6.47 6.72 1.32
CA ILE A 77 -7.20 6.26 2.51
C ILE A 77 -8.38 7.18 2.82
N GLU A 78 -8.17 8.50 2.79
CA GLU A 78 -9.23 9.49 2.99
C GLU A 78 -10.34 9.34 1.94
N LYS A 79 -9.97 9.24 0.65
CA LYS A 79 -10.93 9.04 -0.44
C LYS A 79 -11.78 7.79 -0.23
N MET A 80 -11.17 6.69 0.22
CA MET A 80 -11.90 5.44 0.49
C MET A 80 -12.98 5.64 1.55
N HIS A 81 -12.67 6.31 2.66
CA HIS A 81 -13.64 6.56 3.74
C HIS A 81 -14.77 7.49 3.30
N ARG A 82 -14.46 8.61 2.62
CA ARG A 82 -15.49 9.54 2.13
C ARG A 82 -16.48 8.90 1.15
N HIS A 83 -16.05 7.85 0.44
CA HIS A 83 -16.89 7.17 -0.54
C HIS A 83 -17.76 6.07 0.06
N GLU A 84 -17.44 5.56 1.24
CA GLU A 84 -18.28 4.62 2.01
C GLU A 84 -19.45 5.34 2.70
N GLU A 85 -19.33 6.65 2.94
CA GLU A 85 -20.36 7.50 3.56
C GLU A 85 -21.39 8.09 2.57
N THR A 86 -21.26 7.81 1.26
CA THR A 86 -22.24 8.26 0.25
C THR A 86 -23.07 7.07 -0.26
N PRO A 87 -24.39 7.02 0.01
CA PRO A 87 -25.29 5.98 -0.49
C PRO A 87 -25.31 5.86 -2.03
#